data_AF-A0A7C4XTJ4-F1
#
_entry.id   AF-A0A7C4XTJ4-F1
#
_cell.length_a   1.000
_cell.length_b   1.000
_cell.length_c   1.000
_cell.angle_alpha   90.00
_cell.angle_beta   90.00
_cell.angle_gamma   90.00
#
_symmetry.space_group_name_H-M   'P 1'
#
loop_
_entity.id
_entity.type
_entity.pdbx_description
1 polymer ?
#
loop_
_entity_poly.entity_id
_entity_poly.type
_entity_poly.pdbx_seq_one_letter_code
_entity_poly.pdbx_strand_id
1 'polypeptide(L)'
;MYGMGPGRLASQIYIETGRPVTKEQGMDYMNRYFESYPSVKNFLDKVGKEAVRKGWSVTPAGRKRWYKQPDKTDPEYNKRIGQIEREAKNHPIQGTNADAIKYALVYISDRLK
;
A
#
# COMPACT_ATOMS: atom_id res chain seq x y z
N MET A 1 3.49 -3.00 6.92
CA MET A 1 2.37 -2.25 7.53
C MET A 1 1.30 -1.86 6.52
N TYR A 2 1.64 -1.12 5.45
CA TYR A 2 0.64 -0.65 4.49
C TYR A 2 0.08 -1.80 3.65
N GLY A 3 -1.24 -2.03 3.74
CA GLY A 3 -1.93 -3.15 3.08
C GLY A 3 -1.61 -4.55 3.62
N MET A 4 -0.78 -4.65 4.67
CA MET A 4 -0.37 -5.90 5.32
C MET A 4 -1.34 -6.22 6.46
N GLY A 5 -1.92 -7.41 6.47
CA GLY A 5 -2.79 -7.84 7.57
C GLY A 5 -2.01 -8.08 8.88
N PRO A 6 -2.69 -8.05 10.05
CA PRO A 6 -2.07 -8.24 11.38
C PRO A 6 -1.23 -9.51 11.50
N GLY A 7 -1.72 -10.63 10.93
CA GLY A 7 -0.99 -11.90 10.94
C GLY A 7 0.33 -11.83 10.17
N ARG A 8 0.36 -11.13 9.02
CA ARG A 8 1.59 -10.97 8.24
C ARG A 8 2.57 -10.01 8.93
N LEU A 9 2.07 -9.00 9.65
CA LEU A 9 2.91 -8.13 10.48
C LEU A 9 3.55 -8.93 11.62
N ALA A 10 2.76 -9.75 12.32
CA ALA A 10 3.27 -10.62 13.38
C ALA A 10 4.36 -11.57 12.86
N SER A 11 4.15 -12.22 11.71
CA SER A 11 5.17 -13.05 11.07
C SER A 11 6.42 -12.27 10.69
N GLN A 12 6.28 -11.04 10.18
CA GLN A 12 7.43 -10.21 9.80
C GLN A 12 8.26 -9.83 11.03
N ILE A 13 7.62 -9.47 12.14
CA ILE A 13 8.35 -9.13 13.39
C ILE A 13 9.12 -10.34 13.89
N TYR A 14 8.55 -11.54 13.81
CA TYR A 14 9.26 -12.77 14.17
C TYR A 14 10.50 -12.99 13.29
N ILE A 15 10.38 -12.82 11.97
CA ILE A 15 11.50 -12.98 11.03
C ILE A 15 12.63 -11.97 11.33
N GLU A 16 12.29 -10.73 11.68
CA GLU A 16 13.27 -9.68 11.90
C GLU A 16 13.91 -9.70 13.29
N THR A 17 13.18 -10.14 14.31
CA THR A 17 13.60 -10.00 15.73
C THR A 17 13.75 -11.31 16.48
N GLY A 18 13.29 -12.44 15.90
CA GLY A 18 13.21 -13.74 16.58
C GLY A 18 12.16 -13.82 17.69
N ARG A 19 11.43 -12.73 17.98
CA ARG A 19 10.42 -12.68 19.04
C ARG A 19 9.07 -13.18 18.51
N PRO A 20 8.44 -14.18 19.15
CA PRO A 20 7.10 -14.60 18.77
C PRO A 20 6.11 -13.48 19.08
N VAL A 21 5.28 -13.16 18.10
CA VAL A 21 4.22 -12.15 18.20
C VAL A 21 2.91 -12.82 17.78
N THR A 22 1.88 -12.71 18.61
CA THR A 22 0.56 -13.26 18.26
C THR A 22 -0.14 -12.36 17.24
N LYS A 23 -1.19 -12.86 16.59
CA LYS A 23 -2.00 -12.07 15.66
C LYS A 23 -2.64 -10.86 16.37
N GLU A 24 -3.06 -11.03 17.61
CA GLU A 24 -3.66 -9.99 18.45
C GLU A 24 -2.63 -8.89 18.78
N GLN A 25 -1.41 -9.27 19.14
CA GLN A 25 -0.31 -8.32 19.35
C GLN A 25 0.05 -7.59 18.06
N GLY A 26 0.09 -8.29 16.92
CA GLY A 26 0.26 -7.67 15.61
C GLY A 26 -0.85 -6.65 15.28
N MET A 27 -2.08 -6.93 15.69
CA MET A 27 -3.21 -6.00 15.55
C MET A 27 -3.03 -4.77 16.45
N ASP A 28 -2.65 -4.96 17.72
CA ASP A 28 -2.38 -3.87 18.65
C ASP A 28 -1.27 -2.93 18.12
N TYR A 29 -0.16 -3.48 17.65
CA TYR A 29 0.92 -2.68 17.06
C TYR A 29 0.45 -1.87 15.85
N MET A 30 -0.36 -2.47 14.98
CA MET A 30 -0.91 -1.77 13.83
C MET A 30 -1.88 -0.65 14.24
N ASN A 31 -2.73 -0.89 15.24
CA ASN A 31 -3.65 0.11 15.77
C ASN A 31 -2.88 1.29 16.38
N ARG A 32 -1.95 1.02 17.29
CA ARG A 32 -1.09 2.04 17.92
C ARG A 32 -0.30 2.88 16.91
N TYR A 33 0.16 2.25 15.83
CA TYR A 33 0.81 2.95 14.73
C TYR A 33 -0.16 3.96 14.08
N PHE A 34 -1.37 3.54 13.72
CA PHE A 34 -2.35 4.43 13.10
C PHE A 34 -2.96 5.45 14.05
N GLU A 35 -3.02 5.17 15.35
CA GLU A 35 -3.38 6.15 16.38
C GLU A 35 -2.33 7.25 16.50
N SER A 36 -1.04 6.88 16.46
CA SER A 36 0.07 7.84 16.44
C SER A 36 0.13 8.64 15.13
N TYR A 37 -0.28 8.03 14.01
CA TYR A 37 -0.20 8.62 12.67
C TYR A 37 -1.56 8.61 11.95
N PRO A 38 -2.57 9.35 12.43
CA PRO A 38 -3.92 9.31 11.88
C PRO A 38 -3.99 9.86 10.45
N SER A 39 -3.14 10.83 10.11
CA SER A 39 -3.03 11.38 8.75
C SER A 39 -2.61 10.31 7.73
N VAL A 40 -1.72 9.40 8.11
CA VAL A 40 -1.28 8.27 7.27
C VAL A 40 -2.44 7.33 6.99
N LYS A 41 -3.20 6.96 8.02
CA LYS A 41 -4.40 6.13 7.86
C LYS A 41 -5.41 6.78 6.91
N ASN A 42 -5.72 8.06 7.15
CA ASN A 42 -6.68 8.81 6.35
C ASN A 42 -6.26 8.91 4.88
N PHE A 43 -4.98 9.17 4.64
CA PHE A 43 -4.42 9.20 3.29
C PHE A 43 -4.59 7.86 2.58
N LEU A 44 -4.19 6.75 3.22
CA LEU A 44 -4.30 5.42 2.63
C LEU A 44 -5.75 5.01 2.37
N ASP A 45 -6.65 5.25 3.32
CA ASP A 45 -8.06 4.95 3.16
C ASP A 45 -8.69 5.77 2.01
N LYS A 46 -8.31 7.05 1.89
CA LYS A 46 -8.74 7.89 0.76
C LYS A 46 -8.24 7.33 -0.57
N VAL A 47 -6.96 6.99 -0.68
CA VAL A 47 -6.38 6.44 -1.92
C VAL A 47 -7.07 5.14 -2.34
N GLY A 48 -7.30 4.22 -1.40
CA GLY A 48 -7.99 2.95 -1.68
C GLY A 48 -9.41 3.16 -2.21
N LYS A 49 -10.21 3.97 -1.50
CA LYS A 49 -11.59 4.28 -1.90
C LYS A 49 -11.67 5.02 -3.23
N GLU A 50 -10.78 5.98 -3.45
CA GLU A 50 -10.72 6.70 -4.73
C GLU A 50 -10.33 5.79 -5.88
N ALA A 51 -9.42 4.83 -5.67
CA ALA A 51 -9.02 3.90 -6.71
C ALA A 51 -10.15 2.94 -7.11
N VAL A 52 -10.94 2.46 -6.15
CA VAL A 52 -12.16 1.70 -6.44
C VAL A 52 -13.15 2.55 -7.24
N ARG A 53 -13.37 3.80 -6.83
CA ARG A 53 -14.32 4.70 -7.49
C ARG A 53 -13.90 5.10 -8.91
N LYS A 54 -12.60 5.41 -9.11
CA LYS A 54 -12.06 5.97 -10.37
C LYS A 54 -11.51 4.89 -11.31
N GLY A 55 -11.21 3.70 -10.82
CA GLY A 55 -10.55 2.63 -11.57
C GLY A 55 -9.02 2.76 -11.65
N TRP A 56 -8.40 3.71 -10.93
CA TRP A 56 -6.95 3.89 -10.95
C TRP A 56 -6.42 4.62 -9.71
N SER A 57 -5.14 4.40 -9.39
CA SER A 57 -4.37 5.13 -8.39
C SER A 57 -3.20 5.88 -9.04
N VAL A 58 -2.60 6.85 -8.36
CA VAL A 58 -1.55 7.72 -8.93
C VAL A 58 -0.42 7.96 -7.93
N THR A 59 0.82 8.00 -8.40
CA THR A 59 1.96 8.43 -7.60
C THR A 59 2.05 9.97 -7.55
N PRO A 60 2.76 10.58 -6.59
CA PRO A 60 3.01 12.02 -6.59
C PRO A 60 3.66 12.54 -7.88
N ALA A 61 4.46 11.69 -8.56
CA ALA A 61 5.06 11.99 -9.86
C ALA A 61 4.08 11.87 -11.05
N GLY A 62 2.80 11.59 -10.79
CA GLY A 62 1.74 11.53 -11.81
C GLY A 62 1.56 10.16 -12.49
N ARG A 63 2.30 9.12 -12.09
CA ARG A 63 2.19 7.79 -12.73
C ARG A 63 0.93 7.05 -12.26
N LYS A 64 0.05 6.74 -13.22
CA LYS A 64 -1.19 6.01 -12.98
C LYS A 64 -1.00 4.50 -13.00
N ARG A 65 -1.73 3.79 -12.13
CA ARG A 65 -1.96 2.35 -12.18
C ARG A 65 -3.45 2.10 -12.32
N TRP A 66 -3.84 1.38 -13.36
CA TRP A 66 -5.23 1.03 -13.65
C TRP A 66 -5.62 -0.30 -13.00
N TYR A 67 -6.87 -0.38 -12.55
CA TYR A 67 -7.46 -1.57 -11.95
C TYR A 67 -8.67 -2.03 -12.75
N LYS A 68 -8.73 -3.32 -13.06
CA LYS A 68 -9.90 -3.93 -13.67
C LYS A 68 -10.99 -4.06 -12.60
N GLN A 69 -12.06 -3.27 -12.72
CA GLN A 69 -13.18 -3.34 -11.80
C GLN A 69 -13.96 -4.64 -12.01
N PRO A 70 -14.29 -5.39 -10.95
CA PRO A 70 -15.17 -6.55 -11.05
C PRO A 70 -16.60 -6.14 -11.40
N ASP A 71 -17.32 -7.01 -12.10
CA ASP A 71 -18.76 -6.83 -12.30
C ASP A 71 -19.49 -7.00 -10.95
N LYS A 72 -20.57 -6.27 -10.71
CA LYS A 72 -21.36 -6.37 -9.48
C LYS A 72 -22.01 -7.76 -9.29
N THR A 73 -22.21 -8.48 -10.39
CA THR A 73 -22.75 -9.86 -10.39
C THR A 73 -21.69 -10.91 -10.06
N ASP A 74 -20.41 -10.53 -10.01
CA ASP A 74 -19.31 -11.43 -9.68
C ASP A 74 -19.46 -11.94 -8.23
N PRO A 75 -19.54 -13.27 -8.01
CA PRO A 75 -19.59 -13.84 -6.66
C PRO A 75 -18.40 -13.44 -5.77
N GLU A 76 -17.26 -13.08 -6.38
CA GLU A 76 -16.06 -12.60 -5.70
C GLU A 76 -15.95 -11.06 -5.65
N TYR A 77 -17.00 -10.31 -6.00
CA TYR A 77 -16.98 -8.84 -6.09
C TYR A 77 -16.29 -8.19 -4.88
N ASN A 78 -16.76 -8.50 -3.66
CA ASN A 78 -16.22 -7.91 -2.43
C ASN A 78 -14.74 -8.25 -2.20
N LYS A 79 -14.32 -9.47 -2.53
CA LYS A 79 -12.93 -9.92 -2.42
C LYS A 79 -12.03 -9.16 -3.39
N ARG A 80 -12.48 -8.98 -4.64
CA ARG A 80 -11.76 -8.25 -5.69
C ARG A 80 -11.68 -6.75 -5.40
N ILE A 81 -12.75 -6.13 -4.91
CA ILE A 81 -12.73 -4.75 -4.43
C ILE A 81 -11.71 -4.59 -3.29
N GLY A 82 -11.71 -5.49 -2.30
CA GLY A 82 -10.73 -5.47 -1.22
C GLY A 82 -9.27 -5.66 -1.69
N GLN A 83 -9.04 -6.42 -2.77
CA GLN A 83 -7.72 -6.52 -3.41
C GLN A 83 -7.31 -5.20 -4.05
N ILE A 84 -8.20 -4.57 -4.82
CA ILE A 84 -7.96 -3.27 -5.45
C ILE A 84 -7.61 -2.21 -4.39
N GLU A 85 -8.36 -2.15 -3.29
CA GLU A 85 -8.06 -1.20 -2.21
C GLU A 85 -6.66 -1.42 -1.61
N ARG A 86 -6.26 -2.68 -1.37
CA ARG A 86 -4.92 -2.98 -0.83
C ARG A 86 -3.82 -2.61 -1.83
N GLU A 87 -3.99 -2.94 -3.10
CA GLU A 87 -3.02 -2.59 -4.13
C GLU A 87 -2.92 -1.07 -4.33
N ALA A 88 -4.05 -0.37 -4.28
CA ALA A 88 -4.11 1.08 -4.37
C ALA A 88 -3.43 1.77 -3.19
N LYS A 89 -3.62 1.29 -1.96
CA LYS A 89 -2.90 1.80 -0.78
C LYS A 89 -1.39 1.66 -0.93
N ASN A 90 -0.92 0.59 -1.57
CA ASN A 90 0.51 0.32 -1.75
C ASN A 90 1.14 1.06 -2.93
N HIS A 91 0.35 1.43 -3.96
CA HIS A 91 0.85 2.04 -5.18
C HIS A 91 1.58 3.37 -4.96
N PRO A 92 1.10 4.34 -4.16
CA PRO A 92 1.85 5.56 -3.88
C PRO A 92 3.20 5.28 -3.24
N ILE A 93 3.30 4.33 -2.31
CA ILE A 93 4.54 4.07 -1.57
C ILE A 93 5.58 3.40 -2.48
N GLN A 94 5.22 2.24 -3.06
CA GLN A 94 6.11 1.51 -3.95
C GLN A 94 6.42 2.31 -5.21
N GLY A 95 5.41 3.02 -5.70
CA GLY A 95 5.53 3.78 -6.91
C GLY A 95 6.42 5.00 -6.77
N THR A 96 6.29 5.76 -5.67
CA THR A 96 7.18 6.90 -5.38
C THR A 96 8.63 6.44 -5.27
N ASN A 97 8.89 5.31 -4.61
CA ASN A 97 10.26 4.77 -4.51
C ASN A 97 10.84 4.46 -5.90
N ALA A 98 10.05 3.82 -6.77
CA ALA A 98 10.49 3.53 -8.14
C ALA A 98 10.69 4.81 -8.97
N ASP A 99 9.85 5.81 -8.77
CA ASP A 99 9.96 7.10 -9.46
C ASP A 99 11.23 7.83 -9.01
N ALA A 100 11.52 7.87 -7.70
CA ALA A 100 12.73 8.47 -7.14
C ALA A 100 14.02 7.82 -7.68
N ILE A 101 14.06 6.48 -7.72
CA ILE A 101 15.21 5.75 -8.29
C ILE A 101 15.41 6.12 -9.77
N LYS A 102 14.32 6.15 -10.56
CA LYS A 102 14.42 6.51 -11.98
C LYS A 102 14.92 7.94 -12.19
N TYR A 103 14.46 8.90 -11.39
CA TYR A 103 14.98 10.26 -11.43
C TYR A 103 16.46 10.32 -11.08
N ALA A 104 16.90 9.60 -10.04
CA ALA A 104 18.31 9.53 -9.68
C ALA A 104 19.17 8.92 -10.79
N LEU A 105 18.69 7.87 -11.45
CA LEU A 105 19.41 7.23 -12.57
C LEU A 105 19.60 8.18 -13.76
N VAL A 106 18.55 8.90 -14.17
CA VAL A 106 18.64 9.90 -15.25
C VAL A 106 19.63 11.01 -14.86
N TYR A 107 19.53 11.51 -13.64
CA TYR A 107 20.42 12.55 -13.12
C TYR A 107 21.90 12.15 -13.15
N ILE A 108 22.21 10.94 -12.70
CA ILE A 108 23.58 10.40 -12.75
C ILE A 108 24.04 10.24 -14.20
N SER A 109 23.18 9.69 -15.07
CA SER A 109 23.50 9.51 -16.49
C SER A 109 23.81 10.83 -17.20
N ASP A 110 23.11 11.92 -16.87
CA ASP A 110 23.35 13.23 -17.48
C ASP A 110 24.63 13.91 -16.95
N ARG A 111 25.07 13.56 -15.72
CA ARG A 111 26.35 14.05 -15.17
C ARG A 111 27.58 13.28 -15.63
N LEU A 112 27.41 12.06 -16.12
CA LEU A 112 28.50 11.21 -16.61
C LEU A 112 28.70 11.31 -18.13
N LYS A 113 27.89 12.11 -18.82
CA LYS A 113 28.16 12.55 -20.20
C LYS A 113 29.18 13.68 -20.19
#